data_AF-A0A6N6PY86-F1
#
_entry.id   AF-A0A6N6PY86-F1
#
_cell.length_a   1.000
_cell.length_b   1.000
_cell.length_c   1.000
_cell.angle_alpha   90.00
_cell.angle_beta   90.00
_cell.angle_gamma   90.00
#
_symmetry.space_group_name_H-M   'P 1'
#
loop_
_entity.id
_entity.type
_entity.pdbx_description
1 polymer ?
#
loop_
_entity_poly.entity_id
_entity_poly.type
_entity_poly.pdbx_seq_one_letter_code
_entity_poly.pdbx_strand_id
1 'polypeptide(L)'
;MKRRHHILYSLAGLIAVLNVAFWFFGGMHLGWTRSNETRMEIDPVTTLEYPIIEKRFTPGIDFLVLGMMTSGFFSVVGYFLRPKQVSK
;
A
#
# COMPACT_ATOMS: atom_id res chain seq x y z
N MET A 1 -16.20 9.34 -30.57
CA MET A 1 -15.33 9.66 -29.41
C MET A 1 -15.64 8.69 -28.25
N LYS A 2 -14.96 7.54 -28.15
CA LYS A 2 -15.29 6.42 -27.22
C LYS A 2 -14.28 6.22 -26.08
N ARG A 3 -13.33 7.14 -25.87
CA ARG A 3 -11.99 6.82 -25.32
C ARG A 3 -11.67 7.35 -23.92
N ARG A 4 -12.63 7.87 -23.14
CA ARG A 4 -12.31 8.60 -21.88
C ARG A 4 -12.37 7.76 -20.58
N HIS A 5 -13.08 6.63 -20.57
CA HIS A 5 -13.31 5.88 -19.32
C HIS A 5 -12.16 4.92 -18.96
N HIS A 6 -11.34 4.52 -19.92
CA HIS A 6 -10.23 3.57 -19.68
C HIS A 6 -9.15 4.13 -18.77
N ILE A 7 -8.94 5.44 -18.79
CA ILE A 7 -7.89 6.12 -18.01
C ILE A 7 -8.10 5.90 -16.51
N LEU A 8 -9.34 5.99 -16.03
CA LEU A 8 -9.68 5.79 -14.61
C LEU A 8 -9.44 4.33 -14.17
N TYR A 9 -9.80 3.36 -15.01
CA TYR A 9 -9.55 1.94 -14.70
C TYR A 9 -8.05 1.60 -14.78
N SER A 10 -7.32 2.13 -15.76
CA SER A 10 -5.86 1.97 -15.85
C SER A 10 -5.16 2.60 -14.65
N LEU A 11 -5.62 3.77 -14.19
CA LEU A 11 -5.08 4.43 -13.01
C LEU A 11 -5.39 3.64 -11.74
N ALA A 12 -6.62 3.15 -11.57
CA ALA A 12 -6.98 2.30 -10.43
C ALA A 12 -6.11 1.02 -10.40
N GLY A 13 -5.96 0.34 -11.55
CA GLY A 13 -5.10 -0.83 -11.66
C GLY A 13 -3.63 -0.53 -11.31
N LEU A 14 -3.11 0.61 -11.78
CA LEU A 14 -1.75 1.04 -11.46
C LEU A 14 -1.56 1.29 -9.96
N ILE A 15 -2.50 1.98 -9.32
CA ILE A 15 -2.48 2.25 -7.88
C ILE A 15 -2.50 0.94 -7.10
N ALA A 16 -3.36 -0.01 -7.47
CA ALA A 16 -3.43 -1.31 -6.82
C ALA A 16 -2.09 -2.08 -6.91
N VAL A 17 -1.49 -2.14 -8.10
CA VAL A 17 -0.20 -2.83 -8.31
C VAL A 17 0.92 -2.16 -7.52
N LEU A 18 1.02 -0.83 -7.57
CA LEU A 18 2.04 -0.09 -6.83
C LEU A 18 1.87 -0.25 -5.32
N ASN A 19 0.64 -0.27 -4.82
CA ASN A 19 0.37 -0.47 -3.39
C ASN A 19 0.78 -1.87 -2.93
N VAL A 20 0.43 -2.90 -3.69
CA VAL A 20 0.81 -4.29 -3.40
C VAL A 20 2.33 -4.44 -3.45
N ALA A 21 2.99 -3.87 -4.48
CA ALA A 21 4.44 -3.90 -4.59
C ALA A 21 5.12 -3.19 -3.40
N PHE A 22 4.64 -2.00 -3.02
CA PHE A 22 5.17 -1.25 -1.89
C PHE A 22 5.03 -2.01 -0.57
N TRP A 23 3.88 -2.66 -0.33
CA TRP A 23 3.67 -3.50 0.85
C TRP A 23 4.57 -4.75 0.85
N PHE A 24 4.72 -5.40 -0.32
CA PHE A 24 5.57 -6.59 -0.48
C PHE A 24 7.05 -6.27 -0.22
N PHE A 25 7.58 -5.21 -0.84
CA PHE A 25 8.97 -4.79 -0.65
C PHE A 25 9.24 -4.16 0.73
N GLY A 26 8.21 -3.59 1.36
CA GLY A 26 8.32 -2.97 2.69
C GLY A 26 8.48 -3.95 3.86
N GLY A 27 8.33 -5.25 3.64
CA GLY A 27 8.52 -6.27 4.67
C GLY A 27 7.29 -7.14 4.93
N MET A 28 6.19 -6.93 4.19
CA MET A 28 5.03 -7.82 4.16
C MET A 28 4.46 -8.10 5.57
N HIS A 29 4.51 -7.10 6.43
CA HIS A 29 4.13 -7.23 7.82
C HIS A 29 2.60 -7.34 7.90
N LEU A 30 2.10 -8.48 8.40
CA LEU A 30 0.66 -8.74 8.56
C LEU A 30 0.03 -7.98 9.73
N GLY A 31 0.85 -7.36 10.59
CA GLY A 31 0.39 -6.48 11.66
C GLY A 31 0.21 -5.03 11.19
N TRP A 32 0.03 -4.13 12.15
CA TRP A 32 -0.04 -2.68 11.92
C TRP A 32 1.31 -2.11 11.47
N THR A 33 1.28 -0.95 10.80
CA THR A 33 2.48 -0.25 10.38
C THR A 33 3.35 0.11 11.57
N ARG A 34 4.64 -0.20 11.47
CA ARG A 34 5.63 0.08 12.52
C ARG A 34 6.72 0.98 11.96
N SER A 35 6.94 2.12 12.60
CA SER A 35 7.98 3.09 12.22
C SER A 35 9.26 2.99 13.06
N ASN A 36 9.22 2.20 14.13
CA ASN A 36 10.32 2.00 15.08
C ASN A 36 10.52 0.50 15.32
N GLU A 37 11.70 0.00 14.97
CA GLU A 37 12.10 -1.38 15.25
C GLU A 37 13.12 -1.37 16.40
N THR A 38 12.86 -2.15 17.44
CA THR A 38 13.77 -2.27 18.58
C THR A 38 14.73 -3.40 18.27
N ARG A 39 15.96 -3.07 17.93
CA ARG A 39 17.03 -4.04 17.71
C ARG A 39 17.85 -4.17 18.99
N MET A 40 18.04 -5.40 19.46
CA MET A 40 18.93 -5.67 20.57
C MET A 40 20.36 -5.66 20.02
N GLU A 41 21.18 -4.74 20.49
CA GLU A 41 22.60 -4.67 20.16
C GLU A 41 23.41 -5.10 21.38
N ILE A 42 24.49 -5.85 21.15
CA ILE A 42 25.39 -6.32 22.20
C ILE A 42 26.56 -5.36 22.23
N ASP A 43 26.77 -4.70 23.36
CA ASP A 43 27.91 -3.82 23.55
C ASP A 43 29.21 -4.64 23.50
N PRO A 44 30.17 -4.32 22.60
CA PRO A 44 31.41 -5.07 22.47
C PRO A 44 32.32 -5.01 23.70
N VAL A 45 32.13 -4.02 24.59
CA VAL A 45 32.95 -3.83 25.79
C VAL A 45 32.30 -4.49 27.01
N THR A 46 31.00 -4.27 27.21
CA THR A 46 30.29 -4.76 28.41
C THR A 46 29.55 -6.08 28.19
N THR A 47 29.38 -6.51 26.94
CA THR A 47 28.59 -7.69 26.52
C THR A 47 27.12 -7.62 27.01
N LEU A 48 26.63 -6.43 27.34
CA LEU A 48 25.24 -6.22 27.73
C LEU A 48 24.38 -6.00 26.49
N GLU A 49 23.19 -6.60 26.48
CA GLU A 49 22.17 -6.34 25.47
C GLU A 49 21.48 -5.01 25.80
N TYR A 50 21.46 -4.08 24.83
CA TYR A 50 20.72 -2.84 24.96
C TYR A 50 19.76 -2.65 23.78
N PRO A 51 18.52 -2.19 24.03
CA PRO A 51 17.54 -1.94 22.97
C PRO A 51 17.87 -0.62 22.26
N ILE A 52 18.29 -0.70 21.00
CA ILE A 52 18.39 0.46 20.12
C ILE A 52 17.08 0.60 19.35
N ILE A 53 16.52 1.81 19.37
CA ILE A 53 15.36 2.16 18.55
C ILE A 53 15.88 2.59 17.18
N GLU A 54 15.82 1.69 16.21
CA GLU A 54 16.10 2.02 14.82
C GLU A 54 14.84 2.51 14.13
N LYS A 55 14.98 3.60 13.36
CA LYS A 55 13.90 4.11 12.52
C LYS A 55 13.80 3.25 11.26
N ARG A 56 13.01 2.18 11.34
CA ARG A 56 12.65 1.33 10.21
C ARG A 56 11.16 1.46 9.95
N PHE A 57 10.81 1.99 8.78
CA PHE A 57 9.42 2.03 8.35
C PHE A 57 9.04 0.70 7.70
N THR A 58 8.12 -0.02 8.34
CA THR A 58 7.60 -1.31 7.89
C THR A 58 6.11 -1.14 7.65
N PRO A 59 5.65 -1.01 6.39
CA PRO A 59 4.23 -0.89 6.07
C PRO A 59 3.51 -2.17 6.47
N GLY A 60 2.44 -1.99 7.24
CA GLY A 60 1.57 -3.07 7.70
C GLY A 60 0.42 -3.35 6.74
N ILE A 61 -0.47 -4.25 7.17
CA ILE A 61 -1.70 -4.60 6.45
C ILE A 61 -2.65 -3.39 6.29
N ASP A 62 -2.55 -2.41 7.18
CA ASP A 62 -3.28 -1.15 7.15
C ASP A 62 -3.00 -0.34 5.88
N PHE A 63 -1.75 -0.27 5.43
CA PHE A 63 -1.41 0.37 4.14
C PHE A 63 -1.97 -0.42 2.95
N LEU A 64 -1.92 -1.75 3.01
CA LEU A 64 -2.49 -2.60 1.97
C LEU A 64 -4.00 -2.38 1.82
N VAL A 65 -4.73 -2.40 2.95
CA VAL A 65 -6.18 -2.19 2.98
C VAL A 65 -6.55 -0.78 2.52
N LEU A 66 -5.88 0.26 3.03
CA LEU A 66 -6.15 1.63 2.63
C LEU A 66 -5.90 1.85 1.13
N GLY A 67 -4.81 1.34 0.60
CA GLY A 67 -4.52 1.45 -0.84
C GLY A 67 -5.48 0.63 -1.70
N MET A 68 -5.95 -0.53 -1.23
CA MET A 68 -7.03 -1.27 -1.91
C MET A 68 -8.36 -0.53 -1.87
N MET A 69 -8.72 0.10 -0.74
CA MET A 69 -9.94 0.90 -0.62
C MET A 69 -9.92 2.10 -1.57
N THR A 70 -8.80 2.81 -1.67
CA THR A 70 -8.67 3.93 -2.61
C THR A 70 -8.79 3.47 -4.07
N SER A 71 -8.11 2.38 -4.45
CA SER A 71 -8.27 1.79 -5.79
C SER A 71 -9.70 1.35 -6.08
N GLY A 72 -10.35 0.71 -5.11
CA GLY A 72 -11.76 0.29 -5.18
C GLY A 72 -12.68 1.49 -5.39
N PHE A 73 -12.46 2.57 -4.64
CA PHE A 73 -13.22 3.81 -4.77
C PHE A 73 -13.14 4.39 -6.19
N PHE A 74 -11.93 4.51 -6.76
CA PHE A 74 -11.77 4.99 -8.14
C PHE A 74 -12.45 4.08 -9.17
N SER A 75 -12.42 2.77 -8.95
CA SER A 75 -13.10 1.79 -9.82
C SER A 75 -14.62 1.94 -9.76
N VAL A 76 -15.20 2.09 -8.56
CA VAL A 76 -16.64 2.29 -8.35
C VAL A 76 -17.10 3.61 -8.96
N VAL A 77 -16.38 4.71 -8.72
CA VAL A 77 -16.68 6.02 -9.33
C VAL A 77 -16.59 5.94 -10.86
N GLY A 78 -15.56 5.29 -11.39
CA GLY A 78 -15.42 5.06 -12.82
C GLY A 78 -16.53 4.19 -13.43
N TYR A 79 -17.16 3.30 -12.65
CA TYR A 79 -18.32 2.53 -13.07
C TYR A 79 -19.59 3.38 -13.11
N PHE A 80 -19.87 4.17 -12.08
CA PHE A 80 -21.05 5.04 -12.04
C PHE A 80 -21.03 6.13 -13.13
N LEU A 81 -19.84 6.61 -13.52
CA LEU A 81 -19.68 7.60 -14.58
C LEU A 81 -19.70 7.02 -16.00
N ARG A 82 -19.91 5.70 -16.19
CA ARG A 82 -20.04 5.11 -17.52
C ARG A 82 -21.37 5.52 -18.16
N PRO A 83 -21.36 6.22 -19.32
CA PRO A 83 -22.59 6.45 -20.06
C PRO A 83 -23.15 5.11 -20.55
N LYS A 84 -24.44 4.84 -20.31
CA LYS A 84 -25.14 3.69 -20.87
C LYS A 84 -25.03 3.78 -22.40
N GLN A 85 -24.37 2.80 -23.02
CA GLN A 85 -24.37 2.68 -24.48
C GLN A 85 -25.80 2.41 -24.92
N VAL A 86 -26.44 3.40 -25.53
CA VAL A 86 -27.70 3.18 -26.25
C VAL A 86 -27.35 2.31 -27.47
N SER A 87 -27.76 1.05 -27.42
CA SER A 87 -27.73 0.17 -28.59
C SER A 87 -28.70 0.75 -29.62
N LYS A 88 -28.19 1.06 -30.81
CA LYS A 88 -29.03 1.39 -31.96
C LYS A 88 -29.66 0.13 -32.53
#